data_AF-A0AB39PD26-F1
#
_entry.id   AF-A0AB39PD26-F1
#
_cell.length_a   1.000
_cell.length_b   1.000
_cell.length_c   1.000
_cell.angle_alpha   90.00
_cell.angle_beta   90.00
_cell.angle_gamma   90.00
#
_symmetry.space_group_name_H-M   'P 1'
#
loop_
_entity.id
_entity.type
_entity.pdbx_description
1 polymer ?
#
loop_
_entity_poly.entity_id
_entity_poly.type
_entity_poly.pdbx_seq_one_letter_code
_entity_poly.pdbx_strand_id
1 'polypeptide(L)'
;MAAVVVAACLGLAACGGSSQPLTRGGKSGSASAGGAGDGSGAGSSASPSGGGTASASGQGGQVYIDFAPETSSSGADLERTATLMRKRAKALRLGGVEITVRGREISVSGPASSQETLRSLGWTAELGFRPVLSAQPVDKGQCRAADASASASEPLTACGKTGGTYVSYSLKPVAVPGTDVSAAEATYDKQSGAGWLVQIKFTAAGSKRFAQVTGELAPQQPPANQFAIVVDGTVLSAPSVNQALTGGEAQISGSFTQREAEELAAQLNSGALPVRLNEQSVSRMRS
;
A
#
# COMPACT_ATOMS: atom_id res chain seq x y z
N MET A 1 -3.07 -1.20 -12.95
CA MET A 1 -2.90 0.05 -13.70
C MET A 1 -3.46 1.16 -12.82
N ALA A 2 -2.63 2.00 -12.23
CA ALA A 2 -3.10 3.09 -11.38
C ALA A 2 -3.23 4.35 -12.24
N ALA A 3 -4.44 4.61 -12.73
CA ALA A 3 -4.82 5.94 -13.14
C ALA A 3 -5.18 6.70 -11.86
N VAL A 4 -4.52 7.82 -11.62
CA VAL A 4 -5.07 8.79 -10.67
C VAL A 4 -6.13 9.56 -11.43
N VAL A 5 -7.39 9.28 -11.12
CA VAL A 5 -8.47 10.22 -11.42
C VAL A 5 -8.41 11.27 -10.33
N VAL A 6 -7.63 12.31 -10.56
CA VAL A 6 -7.94 13.60 -9.94
C VAL A 6 -9.23 14.02 -10.62
N ALA A 7 -10.35 13.84 -9.94
CA ALA A 7 -11.67 14.19 -10.45
C ALA A 7 -11.74 15.70 -10.69
N ALA A 8 -11.39 16.08 -11.91
CA ALA A 8 -11.80 17.33 -12.50
C ALA A 8 -13.26 17.17 -12.92
N CYS A 9 -14.17 17.76 -12.14
CA CYS A 9 -15.52 18.04 -12.61
C CYS A 9 -15.43 18.86 -13.91
N LEU A 10 -15.85 18.30 -15.04
CA LEU A 10 -16.35 19.07 -16.17
C LEU A 10 -17.71 18.49 -16.60
N GLY A 11 -18.75 19.29 -16.43
CA GLY A 11 -20.11 18.97 -16.85
C GLY A 11 -20.34 19.19 -18.34
N LEU A 12 -21.41 18.53 -18.80
CA LEU A 12 -22.29 18.83 -19.95
C LEU A 12 -21.68 18.87 -21.38
N ALA A 13 -22.02 17.88 -22.22
CA ALA A 13 -23.08 17.98 -23.25
C ALA A 13 -22.99 16.91 -24.38
N ALA A 14 -24.05 16.10 -24.48
CA ALA A 14 -24.83 15.64 -25.66
C ALA A 14 -24.22 15.11 -26.99
N CYS A 15 -24.98 14.11 -27.52
CA CYS A 15 -25.14 13.61 -28.91
C CYS A 15 -24.00 12.72 -29.49
N GLY A 16 -24.23 11.57 -30.14
CA GLY A 16 -25.39 10.80 -30.58
C GLY A 16 -24.96 9.83 -31.71
N GLY A 17 -25.74 8.78 -32.00
CA GLY A 17 -25.76 8.14 -33.34
C GLY A 17 -25.01 6.80 -33.55
N SER A 18 -25.75 5.69 -33.38
CA SER A 18 -25.99 4.62 -34.38
C SER A 18 -24.84 4.02 -35.21
N SER A 19 -24.71 2.67 -35.17
CA SER A 19 -25.06 1.73 -36.26
C SER A 19 -24.19 0.46 -36.28
N GLN A 20 -24.83 -0.71 -36.28
CA GLN A 20 -24.27 -2.00 -36.73
C GLN A 20 -24.11 -2.01 -38.27
N PRO A 21 -23.44 -3.00 -38.92
CA PRO A 21 -24.11 -4.29 -39.20
C PRO A 21 -23.21 -5.55 -39.27
N LEU A 22 -23.93 -6.68 -39.40
CA LEU A 22 -23.57 -8.10 -39.50
C LEU A 22 -22.78 -8.49 -40.76
N THR A 23 -22.08 -9.65 -40.74
CA THR A 23 -22.10 -10.80 -41.70
C THR A 23 -20.93 -11.77 -41.38
N ARG A 24 -20.83 -13.05 -41.80
CA ARG A 24 -21.70 -14.23 -41.97
C ARG A 24 -20.78 -15.39 -42.45
N GLY A 25 -20.98 -16.62 -41.93
CA GLY A 25 -20.49 -17.91 -42.51
C GLY A 25 -19.12 -18.37 -41.99
N GLY A 26 -18.84 -19.61 -41.55
CA GLY A 26 -19.31 -20.98 -41.87
C GLY A 26 -18.07 -21.79 -42.33
N LYS A 27 -17.84 -23.10 -42.18
CA LYS A 27 -18.39 -24.28 -41.48
C LYS A 27 -17.36 -25.42 -41.70
N SER A 28 -17.43 -26.51 -40.91
CA SER A 28 -16.92 -27.89 -41.18
C SER A 28 -15.45 -28.18 -40.80
N GLY A 29 -15.05 -29.33 -40.24
CA GLY A 29 -15.68 -30.60 -39.83
C GLY A 29 -14.56 -31.49 -39.24
N SER A 30 -14.73 -32.05 -38.05
CA SER A 30 -15.05 -33.46 -37.73
C SER A 30 -13.97 -34.51 -38.05
N ALA A 31 -13.45 -35.16 -37.01
CA ALA A 31 -12.97 -36.54 -37.04
C ALA A 31 -13.19 -37.18 -35.65
N SER A 32 -13.65 -38.44 -35.67
CA SER A 32 -14.19 -39.22 -34.56
C SER A 32 -13.52 -40.59 -34.54
N ALA A 33 -13.27 -41.15 -33.34
CA ALA A 33 -13.13 -42.57 -32.97
C ALA A 33 -12.70 -42.61 -31.48
N GLY A 34 -13.17 -43.43 -30.56
CA GLY A 34 -13.92 -44.69 -30.59
C GLY A 34 -13.19 -45.72 -29.71
N GLY A 35 -13.88 -46.42 -28.80
CA GLY A 35 -13.41 -47.72 -28.26
C GLY A 35 -13.36 -47.88 -26.74
N ALA A 36 -14.10 -48.88 -26.23
CA ALA A 36 -14.33 -49.28 -24.85
C ALA A 36 -13.33 -50.35 -24.33
N GLY A 37 -13.38 -50.65 -23.02
CA GLY A 37 -12.81 -51.89 -22.46
C GLY A 37 -12.81 -51.97 -20.92
N ASP A 38 -13.68 -52.84 -20.38
CA ASP A 38 -13.77 -53.34 -19.00
C ASP A 38 -12.55 -54.12 -18.49
N GLY A 39 -12.39 -54.24 -17.16
CA GLY A 39 -11.55 -55.29 -16.54
C GLY A 39 -11.28 -55.16 -15.04
N SER A 40 -12.01 -55.94 -14.23
CA SER A 40 -11.79 -56.20 -12.80
C SER A 40 -10.52 -57.04 -12.51
N GLY A 41 -9.89 -56.86 -11.34
CA GLY A 41 -8.90 -57.82 -10.81
C GLY A 41 -8.17 -57.33 -9.55
N ALA A 42 -8.10 -58.18 -8.53
CA ALA A 42 -7.84 -57.86 -7.13
C ALA A 42 -6.36 -57.88 -6.68
N GLY A 43 -6.10 -57.20 -5.55
CA GLY A 43 -5.25 -57.68 -4.45
C GLY A 43 -3.76 -57.32 -4.45
N SER A 44 -3.33 -56.44 -3.54
CA SER A 44 -2.42 -56.79 -2.42
C SER A 44 -1.95 -55.57 -1.63
N SER A 45 -2.32 -55.57 -0.34
CA SER A 45 -1.54 -55.18 0.84
C SER A 45 -0.30 -54.28 0.71
N ALA A 46 -0.37 -53.11 1.33
CA ALA A 46 0.72 -52.56 2.14
C ALA A 46 0.16 -51.61 3.21
N SER A 47 0.25 -52.01 4.48
CA SER A 47 0.26 -51.07 5.61
C SER A 47 1.56 -50.27 5.57
N PRO A 48 1.55 -49.01 6.04
CA PRO A 48 2.10 -48.82 7.37
C PRO A 48 1.28 -47.89 8.26
N SER A 49 1.37 -48.23 9.53
CA SER A 49 0.98 -47.51 10.73
C SER A 49 1.35 -46.02 10.69
N GLY A 50 0.42 -45.17 11.11
CA GLY A 50 0.65 -43.75 11.31
C GLY A 50 -0.61 -43.10 11.85
N GLY A 51 -0.86 -43.30 13.15
CA GLY A 51 -1.92 -42.61 13.87
C GLY A 51 -1.75 -41.10 13.77
N GLY A 52 -2.83 -40.44 13.38
CA GLY A 52 -2.91 -39.00 13.26
C GLY A 52 -4.36 -38.65 12.94
N THR A 53 -5.24 -38.92 13.90
CA THR A 53 -6.57 -38.28 13.93
C THR A 53 -6.34 -36.79 13.74
N ALA A 54 -6.74 -36.28 12.58
CA ALA A 54 -6.79 -34.87 12.28
C ALA A 54 -7.85 -34.24 13.18
N SER A 55 -7.47 -33.99 14.44
CA SER A 55 -8.16 -33.06 15.30
C SER A 55 -7.92 -31.68 14.70
N ALA A 56 -8.91 -31.18 13.98
CA ALA A 56 -9.12 -29.77 13.79
C ALA A 56 -9.24 -29.12 15.18
N SER A 57 -8.11 -28.69 15.73
CA SER A 57 -8.00 -27.93 16.96
C SER A 57 -7.55 -26.52 16.57
N GLY A 58 -8.44 -25.54 16.74
CA GLY A 58 -8.11 -24.14 16.54
C GLY A 58 -7.04 -23.70 17.52
N GLN A 59 -5.83 -23.43 17.04
CA GLN A 59 -4.73 -22.89 17.85
C GLN A 59 -4.40 -21.47 17.41
N GLY A 60 -4.96 -20.49 18.13
CA GLY A 60 -4.58 -19.08 18.02
C GLY A 60 -3.21 -18.85 18.62
N GLY A 61 -2.15 -19.02 17.82
CA GLY A 61 -0.78 -18.69 18.23
C GLY A 61 -0.59 -17.17 18.41
N GLN A 62 0.22 -16.77 19.38
CA GLN A 62 0.65 -15.37 19.55
C GLN A 62 2.02 -15.15 18.89
N VAL A 63 2.18 -13.97 18.30
CA VAL A 63 3.44 -13.48 17.71
C VAL A 63 3.93 -12.31 18.54
N TYR A 64 5.24 -12.30 18.76
CA TYR A 64 5.97 -11.20 19.38
C TYR A 64 6.91 -10.60 18.34
N ILE A 65 6.84 -9.28 18.16
CA ILE A 65 7.69 -8.52 17.25
C ILE A 65 8.38 -7.44 18.06
N ASP A 66 9.70 -7.50 18.08
CA ASP A 66 10.53 -6.55 18.81
C ASP A 66 11.11 -5.52 17.84
N PHE A 67 10.88 -4.25 18.15
CA PHE A 67 11.30 -3.11 17.36
C PHE A 67 12.36 -2.32 18.12
N ALA A 68 13.53 -2.15 17.51
CA ALA A 68 14.58 -1.29 18.06
C ALA A 68 14.73 -0.01 17.23
N PRO A 69 14.97 1.14 17.86
CA PRO A 69 15.19 2.38 17.12
C PRO A 69 16.53 2.34 16.38
N GLU A 70 16.56 2.84 15.14
CA GLU A 70 17.80 2.86 14.34
C GLU A 70 18.88 3.77 14.96
N THR A 71 18.44 4.82 15.64
CA THR A 71 19.32 5.74 16.38
C THR A 71 18.92 5.72 17.85
N SER A 72 19.90 5.89 18.74
CA SER A 72 19.64 5.93 20.19
C SER A 72 18.67 7.06 20.50
N SER A 73 17.40 6.71 20.72
CA SER A 73 16.31 7.65 20.97
C SER A 73 16.01 7.75 22.47
N SER A 74 15.40 8.86 22.88
CA SER A 74 15.02 9.06 24.29
C SER A 74 13.86 8.14 24.68
N GLY A 75 13.76 7.76 25.96
CA GLY A 75 12.62 6.97 26.45
C GLY A 75 11.27 7.66 26.22
N ALA A 76 11.25 9.00 26.23
CA ALA A 76 10.05 9.77 25.92
C ALA A 76 9.61 9.62 24.45
N ASP A 77 10.57 9.57 23.51
CA ASP A 77 10.25 9.37 22.09
C ASP A 77 9.82 7.93 21.80
N LEU A 78 10.36 6.95 22.53
CA LEU A 78 9.89 5.57 22.48
C LEU A 78 8.45 5.44 22.99
N GLU A 79 8.09 6.12 24.09
CA GLU A 79 6.70 6.14 24.59
C GLU A 79 5.73 6.85 23.65
N ARG A 80 6.16 7.96 23.02
CA ARG A 80 5.37 8.62 21.96
C ARG A 80 5.16 7.70 20.77
N THR A 81 6.22 7.01 20.35
CA THR A 81 6.18 6.02 19.26
C THR A 81 5.24 4.87 19.60
N ALA A 82 5.36 4.27 20.79
CA ALA A 82 4.47 3.21 21.26
C ALA A 82 3.01 3.68 21.34
N THR A 83 2.75 4.89 21.83
CA THR A 83 1.41 5.50 21.84
C THR A 83 0.84 5.61 20.42
N LEU A 84 1.68 5.97 19.45
CA LEU A 84 1.25 6.05 18.07
C LEU A 84 0.94 4.69 17.46
N MET A 85 1.78 3.68 17.74
CA MET A 85 1.52 2.30 17.34
C MET A 85 0.21 1.76 17.95
N ARG A 86 -0.08 2.09 19.22
CA ARG A 86 -1.37 1.75 19.87
C ARG A 86 -2.54 2.43 19.18
N LYS A 87 -2.39 3.70 18.79
CA LYS A 87 -3.41 4.44 18.02
C LYS A 87 -3.71 3.74 16.69
N ARG A 88 -2.67 3.28 15.97
CA ARG A 88 -2.80 2.52 14.72
C ARG A 88 -3.48 1.17 14.94
N ALA A 89 -3.05 0.41 15.94
CA ALA A 89 -3.67 -0.88 16.28
C ALA A 89 -5.17 -0.74 16.60
N LYS A 90 -5.54 0.32 17.33
CA LYS A 90 -6.95 0.65 17.61
C LYS A 90 -7.72 1.05 16.35
N ALA A 91 -7.12 1.86 15.46
CA ALA A 91 -7.74 2.27 14.20
C ALA A 91 -8.03 1.06 13.30
N LEU A 92 -7.14 0.06 13.32
CA LEU A 92 -7.28 -1.20 12.58
C LEU A 92 -8.14 -2.24 13.30
N ARG A 93 -8.71 -1.89 14.45
CA ARG A 93 -9.55 -2.77 15.29
C ARG A 93 -8.87 -4.12 15.60
N LEU A 94 -7.55 -4.10 15.78
CA LEU A 94 -6.79 -5.31 16.09
C LEU A 94 -7.07 -5.72 17.54
N GLY A 95 -7.78 -6.84 17.70
CA GLY A 95 -8.03 -7.43 19.01
C GLY A 95 -6.80 -8.15 19.56
N GLY A 96 -6.56 -8.02 20.86
CA GLY A 96 -5.49 -8.73 21.55
C GLY A 96 -4.07 -8.28 21.19
N VAL A 97 -3.92 -7.04 20.72
CA VAL A 97 -2.61 -6.43 20.46
C VAL A 97 -2.14 -5.68 21.70
N GLU A 98 -0.93 -5.99 22.17
CA GLU A 98 -0.31 -5.33 23.30
C GLU A 98 1.03 -4.74 22.89
N ILE A 99 1.28 -3.49 23.28
CA ILE A 99 2.46 -2.73 22.87
C ILE A 99 3.11 -2.16 24.12
N THR A 100 4.30 -2.66 24.42
CA THR A 100 5.02 -2.39 25.67
C THR A 100 6.43 -1.94 25.35
N VAL A 101 6.89 -0.87 26.00
CA VAL A 101 8.27 -0.40 25.89
C VAL A 101 9.13 -1.21 26.85
N ARG A 102 10.11 -1.95 26.31
CA ARG A 102 11.10 -2.74 27.06
C ARG A 102 12.46 -2.05 27.03
N GLY A 103 12.62 -1.03 27.89
CA GLY A 103 13.87 -0.29 28.00
C GLY A 103 14.15 0.57 26.76
N ARG A 104 14.93 0.05 25.81
CA ARG A 104 15.28 0.71 24.53
C ARG A 104 14.55 0.13 23.32
N GLU A 105 13.68 -0.84 23.53
CA GLU A 105 12.94 -1.58 22.51
C GLU A 105 11.44 -1.40 22.71
N ILE A 106 10.66 -1.59 21.65
CA ILE A 106 9.21 -1.69 21.69
C ILE A 106 8.82 -3.12 21.31
N SER A 107 8.26 -3.87 22.26
CA SER A 107 7.71 -5.20 22.01
C SER A 107 6.23 -5.09 21.68
N VAL A 108 5.85 -5.65 20.54
CA VAL A 108 4.46 -5.75 20.07
C VAL A 108 4.06 -7.22 20.09
N SER A 109 3.02 -7.56 20.85
CA SER A 109 2.43 -8.89 20.84
C SER A 109 1.03 -8.87 20.23
N GLY A 110 0.63 -9.97 19.61
CA GLY A 110 -0.72 -10.12 19.08
C GLY A 110 -0.97 -11.46 18.40
N PRO A 111 -2.17 -11.67 17.83
CA PRO A 111 -2.52 -12.93 17.17
C PRO A 111 -1.69 -13.15 15.91
N ALA A 112 -1.24 -14.39 15.68
CA ALA A 112 -0.43 -14.77 14.52
C ALA A 112 -1.11 -14.50 13.17
N SER A 113 -2.45 -14.52 13.13
CA SER A 113 -3.24 -14.14 11.96
C SER A 113 -3.08 -12.67 11.54
N SER A 114 -2.61 -11.82 12.45
CA SER A 114 -2.39 -10.39 12.20
C SER A 114 -0.92 -10.02 12.11
N GLN A 115 -0.01 -10.99 12.01
CA GLN A 115 1.43 -10.75 11.98
C GLN A 115 1.85 -9.68 10.96
N GLU A 116 1.31 -9.73 9.74
CA GLU A 116 1.63 -8.76 8.69
C GLU A 116 1.25 -7.34 9.10
N THR A 117 0.07 -7.18 9.70
CA THR A 117 -0.39 -5.90 10.23
C THR A 117 0.42 -5.46 11.45
N LEU A 118 0.83 -6.38 12.33
CA LEU A 118 1.69 -6.04 13.47
C LEU A 118 3.04 -5.48 13.01
N ARG A 119 3.58 -5.99 11.90
CA ARG A 119 4.78 -5.41 11.26
C ARG A 119 4.51 -4.00 10.75
N SER A 120 3.38 -3.79 10.08
CA SER A 120 3.03 -2.48 9.52
C SER A 120 2.77 -1.42 10.58
N LEU A 121 2.52 -1.80 11.85
CA LEU A 121 2.48 -0.86 12.97
C LEU A 121 3.83 -0.17 13.22
N GLY A 122 4.95 -0.88 13.01
CA GLY A 122 6.31 -0.39 13.30
C GLY A 122 6.92 0.48 12.22
N TRP A 123 6.30 0.58 11.05
CA TRP A 123 6.78 1.45 9.97
C TRP A 123 6.58 2.92 10.32
N THR A 124 7.45 3.82 9.89
CA THR A 124 7.31 5.22 10.31
C THR A 124 6.16 5.94 9.64
N ALA A 125 5.70 5.45 8.48
CA ALA A 125 4.69 6.09 7.66
C ALA A 125 5.04 7.56 7.37
N GLU A 126 6.30 7.83 7.06
CA GLU A 126 6.73 9.15 6.60
C GLU A 126 6.16 9.39 5.21
N LEU A 127 4.98 10.00 5.18
CA LEU A 127 4.33 10.44 3.96
C LEU A 127 4.97 11.74 3.49
N GLY A 128 5.44 11.73 2.25
CA GLY A 128 5.99 12.88 1.56
C GLY A 128 5.37 13.02 0.19
N PHE A 129 4.77 14.17 -0.05
CA PHE A 129 4.28 14.55 -1.37
C PHE A 129 5.43 15.28 -2.08
N ARG A 130 5.97 14.69 -3.16
CA ARG A 130 7.16 15.18 -3.87
C ARG A 130 6.92 15.36 -5.37
N PRO A 131 7.28 16.51 -5.96
CA PRO A 131 7.28 16.67 -7.42
C PRO A 131 8.28 15.75 -8.12
N VAL A 132 7.88 15.16 -9.24
CA VAL A 132 8.75 14.31 -10.07
C VAL A 132 9.58 15.20 -11.00
N LEU A 133 10.89 14.93 -11.09
CA LEU A 133 11.77 15.54 -12.08
C LEU A 133 11.92 14.63 -13.31
N SER A 134 12.16 13.35 -13.06
CA SER A 134 12.32 12.34 -14.10
C SER A 134 11.82 11.00 -13.60
N ALA A 135 11.33 10.19 -14.53
CA ALA A 135 10.90 8.82 -14.30
C ALA A 135 11.55 7.93 -15.36
N GLN A 136 12.25 6.89 -14.93
CA GLN A 136 12.95 5.94 -15.81
C GLN A 136 12.54 4.52 -15.44
N PRO A 137 12.07 3.69 -16.39
CA PRO A 137 11.85 2.27 -16.12
C PRO A 137 13.21 1.62 -15.83
N VAL A 138 13.25 0.79 -14.79
CA VAL A 138 14.47 0.11 -14.33
C VAL A 138 14.17 -1.36 -14.07
N ASP A 139 15.21 -2.19 -14.06
CA ASP A 139 15.08 -3.59 -13.65
C ASP A 139 14.88 -3.70 -12.12
N LYS A 140 14.29 -4.82 -11.68
CA LYS A 140 14.06 -5.09 -10.24
C LYS A 140 15.32 -4.93 -9.40
N GLY A 141 16.49 -5.34 -9.92
CA GLY A 141 17.76 -5.27 -9.21
C GLY A 141 18.33 -3.85 -9.07
N GLN A 142 17.86 -2.91 -9.88
CA GLN A 142 18.26 -1.50 -9.87
C GLN A 142 17.25 -0.62 -9.11
N CYS A 143 16.05 -1.16 -8.86
CA CYS A 143 15.02 -0.56 -8.05
C CYS A 143 15.32 -0.74 -6.56
N ARG A 144 15.99 0.24 -5.96
CA ARG A 144 16.15 0.33 -4.51
C ARG A 144 15.16 1.34 -3.94
N ALA A 145 14.57 1.02 -2.79
CA ALA A 145 13.92 2.05 -1.98
C ALA A 145 14.95 3.14 -1.72
N ALA A 146 14.50 4.39 -1.74
CA ALA A 146 15.35 5.46 -1.30
C ALA A 146 15.82 5.21 0.13
N ASP A 147 17.04 5.63 0.48
CA ASP A 147 17.43 5.72 1.88
C ASP A 147 16.41 6.63 2.57
N ALA A 148 15.57 6.06 3.44
CA ALA A 148 14.57 6.78 4.23
C ALA A 148 15.19 7.78 5.23
N SER A 149 16.53 7.85 5.23
CA SER A 149 17.36 8.85 5.92
C SER A 149 17.48 10.18 5.15
N ALA A 150 17.11 10.20 3.87
CA ALA A 150 17.07 11.46 3.11
C ALA A 150 16.02 12.39 3.71
N SER A 151 16.48 13.50 4.27
CA SER A 151 15.63 14.47 4.95
C SER A 151 14.54 14.98 3.99
N ALA A 152 13.37 15.35 4.53
CA ALA A 152 12.28 15.95 3.78
C ALA A 152 12.72 17.13 2.90
N SER A 153 13.83 17.80 3.24
CA SER A 153 14.40 18.94 2.53
C SER A 153 15.33 18.59 1.36
N GLU A 154 15.70 17.33 1.16
CA GLU A 154 16.67 16.93 0.13
C GLU A 154 15.99 16.28 -1.09
N PRO A 155 16.54 16.43 -2.31
CA PRO A 155 16.09 15.62 -3.43
C PRO A 155 16.32 14.14 -3.15
N LEU A 156 15.42 13.29 -3.63
CA LEU A 156 15.44 11.86 -3.34
C LEU A 156 15.17 11.07 -4.60
N THR A 157 15.94 10.01 -4.82
CA THR A 157 15.65 9.03 -5.86
C THR A 157 14.99 7.84 -5.23
N ALA A 158 13.68 7.70 -5.45
CA ALA A 158 12.88 6.62 -4.89
C ALA A 158 12.35 5.74 -6.02
N CYS A 159 12.25 4.44 -5.76
CA CYS A 159 11.68 3.51 -6.71
C CYS A 159 10.21 3.21 -6.37
N GLY A 160 9.41 2.97 -7.41
CA GLY A 160 8.03 2.49 -7.30
C GLY A 160 7.74 1.42 -8.33
N LYS A 161 6.66 0.66 -8.13
CA LYS A 161 6.19 -0.34 -9.09
C LYS A 161 4.92 0.17 -9.76
N THR A 162 4.97 0.42 -11.06
CA THR A 162 3.80 0.83 -11.85
C THR A 162 3.52 -0.21 -12.93
N GLY A 163 2.30 -0.76 -12.95
CA GLY A 163 1.87 -1.69 -14.00
C GLY A 163 2.72 -2.97 -14.17
N GLY A 164 3.43 -3.41 -13.12
CA GLY A 164 4.32 -4.58 -13.18
C GLY A 164 5.78 -4.26 -13.50
N THR A 165 6.09 -3.02 -13.90
CA THR A 165 7.45 -2.54 -14.17
C THR A 165 7.95 -1.69 -13.02
N TYR A 166 9.24 -1.80 -12.70
CA TYR A 166 9.86 -0.93 -11.71
C TYR A 166 10.26 0.38 -12.38
N VAL A 167 10.00 1.49 -11.71
CA VAL A 167 10.30 2.83 -12.21
C VAL A 167 11.07 3.57 -11.13
N SER A 168 12.25 4.05 -11.48
CA SER A 168 13.03 4.96 -10.65
C SER A 168 12.54 6.38 -10.89
N TYR A 169 12.15 7.07 -9.82
CA TYR A 169 11.71 8.45 -9.84
C TYR A 169 12.77 9.32 -9.18
N SER A 170 13.26 10.33 -9.89
CA SER A 170 14.04 11.41 -9.30
C SER A 170 13.07 12.48 -8.80
N LEU A 171 13.07 12.74 -7.50
CA LEU A 171 12.08 13.58 -6.84
C LEU A 171 12.72 14.84 -6.26
N LYS A 172 12.02 15.98 -6.37
CA LYS A 172 12.34 17.20 -5.62
C LYS A 172 12.11 16.98 -4.11
N PRO A 173 12.61 17.90 -3.26
CA PRO A 173 12.27 17.93 -1.84
C PRO A 173 10.75 17.83 -1.57
N VAL A 174 10.39 17.41 -0.36
CA VAL A 174 9.00 17.29 0.07
C VAL A 174 8.31 18.64 -0.03
N ALA A 175 7.33 18.71 -0.93
CA ALA A 175 6.56 19.92 -1.18
C ALA A 175 5.35 20.02 -0.24
N VAL A 176 4.74 18.87 0.09
CA VAL A 176 3.73 18.78 1.15
C VAL A 176 4.11 17.66 2.13
N PRO A 177 4.43 17.98 3.39
CA PRO A 177 4.74 16.97 4.38
C PRO A 177 3.47 16.22 4.82
N GLY A 178 3.61 14.97 5.24
CA GLY A 178 2.53 14.19 5.84
C GLY A 178 1.93 14.81 7.10
N THR A 179 2.66 15.72 7.77
CA THR A 179 2.12 16.50 8.90
C THR A 179 0.99 17.45 8.51
N ASP A 180 0.89 17.79 7.23
CA ASP A 180 -0.17 18.66 6.70
C ASP A 180 -1.45 17.87 6.35
N VAL A 181 -1.48 16.55 6.57
CA VAL A 181 -2.66 15.69 6.45
C VAL A 181 -3.49 15.76 7.73
N SER A 182 -4.77 16.09 7.58
CA SER A 182 -5.73 16.14 8.69
C SER A 182 -6.42 14.79 8.94
N ALA A 183 -6.75 14.06 7.87
CA ALA A 183 -7.38 12.75 7.93
C ALA A 183 -7.07 11.92 6.67
N ALA A 184 -7.11 10.60 6.81
CA ALA A 184 -7.04 9.62 5.73
C ALA A 184 -8.12 8.54 5.92
N GLU A 185 -8.82 8.17 4.86
CA GLU A 185 -9.92 7.21 4.89
C GLU A 185 -9.80 6.22 3.75
N ALA A 186 -9.90 4.92 4.05
CA ALA A 186 -10.02 3.90 3.02
C ALA A 186 -11.46 3.89 2.48
N THR A 187 -11.61 4.07 1.18
CA THR A 187 -12.92 4.05 0.52
C THR A 187 -12.86 3.21 -0.75
N TYR A 188 -13.98 2.60 -1.10
CA TYR A 188 -14.11 1.84 -2.34
C TYR A 188 -14.56 2.79 -3.46
N ASP A 189 -13.87 2.77 -4.60
CA ASP A 189 -14.27 3.54 -5.76
C ASP A 189 -15.51 2.93 -6.41
N LYS A 190 -16.68 3.39 -5.98
CA LYS A 190 -17.97 2.98 -6.52
C LYS A 190 -18.23 3.54 -7.92
N GLN A 191 -17.51 4.57 -8.34
CA GLN A 191 -17.77 5.26 -9.60
C GLN A 191 -17.08 4.56 -10.76
N SER A 192 -15.82 4.18 -10.59
CA SER A 192 -15.08 3.44 -11.61
C SER A 192 -15.05 1.92 -11.38
N GLY A 193 -15.39 1.47 -10.17
CA GLY A 193 -15.21 0.07 -9.78
C GLY A 193 -13.74 -0.37 -9.73
N ALA A 194 -12.79 0.57 -9.74
CA ALA A 194 -11.35 0.30 -9.86
C ALA A 194 -10.71 -0.29 -8.59
N GLY A 195 -11.47 -0.44 -7.50
CA GLY A 195 -11.04 -1.07 -6.26
C GLY A 195 -10.99 -0.12 -5.06
N TRP A 196 -10.15 -0.44 -4.08
CA TRP A 196 -9.98 0.36 -2.87
C TRP A 196 -8.95 1.47 -3.10
N LEU A 197 -9.28 2.67 -2.61
CA LEU A 197 -8.40 3.84 -2.62
C LEU A 197 -8.33 4.45 -1.23
N VAL A 198 -7.29 5.25 -0.99
CA VAL A 198 -7.15 6.03 0.25
C VAL A 198 -7.41 7.50 -0.06
N GLN A 199 -8.52 8.02 0.47
CA GLN A 199 -8.86 9.43 0.42
C GLN A 199 -8.12 10.17 1.53
N ILE A 200 -7.37 11.20 1.17
CA ILE A 200 -6.61 12.06 2.08
C ILE A 200 -7.27 13.42 2.11
N LYS A 201 -7.45 13.97 3.31
CA LYS A 201 -7.85 15.35 3.57
C LYS A 201 -6.67 16.10 4.15
N PHE A 202 -6.37 17.27 3.58
CA PHE A 202 -5.34 18.14 4.09
C PHE A 202 -5.88 19.09 5.16
N THR A 203 -4.98 19.68 5.94
CA THR A 203 -5.27 20.84 6.78
C THR A 203 -5.38 22.10 5.91
N ALA A 204 -5.93 23.20 6.45
CA ALA A 204 -6.01 24.45 5.70
C ALA A 204 -4.64 24.98 5.19
N ALA A 205 -3.56 24.73 5.93
CA ALA A 205 -2.20 25.05 5.49
C ALA A 205 -1.73 24.08 4.38
N GLY A 206 -1.97 22.78 4.57
CA GLY A 206 -1.68 21.74 3.58
C GLY A 206 -2.38 21.95 2.25
N SER A 207 -3.68 22.25 2.27
CA SER A 207 -4.47 22.49 1.05
C SER A 207 -3.93 23.66 0.24
N LYS A 208 -3.47 24.74 0.90
CA LYS A 208 -2.86 25.89 0.22
C LYS A 208 -1.52 25.53 -0.42
N ARG A 209 -0.65 24.82 0.32
CA ARG A 209 0.63 24.32 -0.23
C ARG A 209 0.40 23.36 -1.40
N PHE A 210 -0.52 22.42 -1.24
CA PHE A 210 -0.87 21.45 -2.27
C PHE A 210 -1.42 22.14 -3.52
N ALA A 211 -2.31 23.12 -3.37
CA ALA A 211 -2.84 23.91 -4.48
C ALA A 211 -1.74 24.70 -5.22
N GLN A 212 -0.83 25.32 -4.47
CA GLN A 212 0.29 26.05 -5.05
C GLN A 212 1.20 25.12 -5.87
N VAL A 213 1.62 24.01 -5.26
CA VAL A 213 2.54 23.05 -5.90
C VAL A 213 1.91 22.40 -7.12
N THR A 214 0.64 21.99 -7.03
CA THR A 214 -0.08 21.44 -8.17
C THR A 214 -0.31 22.47 -9.27
N GLY A 215 -0.53 23.74 -8.92
CA GLY A 215 -0.61 24.85 -9.88
C GLY A 215 0.71 25.14 -10.61
N GLU A 216 1.85 24.98 -9.93
CA GLU A 216 3.18 25.10 -10.54
C GLU A 216 3.55 23.91 -11.43
N LEU A 217 2.99 22.72 -11.16
CA LEU A 217 3.25 21.49 -11.93
C LEU A 217 2.30 21.31 -13.11
N ALA A 218 1.05 21.76 -13.00
CA ALA A 218 0.05 21.66 -14.06
C ALA A 218 0.50 22.17 -15.45
N PRO A 219 1.22 23.30 -15.59
CA PRO A 219 1.69 23.76 -16.90
C PRO A 219 2.93 23.02 -17.42
N GLN A 220 3.54 22.14 -16.63
CA GLN A 220 4.75 21.43 -17.04
C GLN A 220 4.42 20.27 -17.99
N GLN A 221 5.40 19.79 -18.74
CA GLN A 221 5.25 18.61 -19.58
C GLN A 221 5.56 17.33 -18.79
N PRO A 222 4.93 16.18 -19.11
CA PRO A 222 5.32 14.90 -18.54
C PRO A 222 6.80 14.59 -18.76
N PRO A 223 7.52 14.05 -17.76
CA PRO A 223 7.07 13.60 -16.44
C PRO A 223 7.08 14.68 -15.34
N ALA A 224 7.46 15.92 -15.65
CA ALA A 224 7.61 16.98 -14.65
C ALA A 224 6.26 17.52 -14.11
N ASN A 225 5.15 17.23 -14.80
CA ASN A 225 3.80 17.46 -14.28
C ASN A 225 3.29 16.36 -13.34
N GLN A 226 4.14 15.39 -12.99
CA GLN A 226 3.77 14.31 -12.09
C GLN A 226 4.09 14.65 -10.64
N PHE A 227 3.30 14.05 -9.77
CA PHE A 227 3.37 14.23 -8.34
C PHE A 227 3.50 12.87 -7.65
N ALA A 228 4.66 12.58 -7.09
CA ALA A 228 4.92 11.32 -6.41
C ALA A 228 4.45 11.37 -4.96
N ILE A 229 3.79 10.30 -4.56
CA ILE A 229 3.38 10.01 -3.19
C ILE A 229 4.35 8.97 -2.65
N VAL A 230 5.22 9.41 -1.75
CA VAL A 230 6.27 8.59 -1.15
C VAL A 230 5.88 8.27 0.28
N VAL A 231 6.00 7.00 0.66
CA VAL A 231 5.86 6.55 2.05
C VAL A 231 7.12 5.76 2.40
N ASP A 232 7.82 6.19 3.46
CA ASP A 232 9.04 5.53 3.96
C ASP A 232 10.08 5.25 2.85
N GLY A 233 10.30 6.23 1.95
CA GLY A 233 11.26 6.12 0.84
C GLY A 233 10.79 5.30 -0.37
N THR A 234 9.57 4.78 -0.37
CA THR A 234 8.99 4.03 -1.51
C THR A 234 7.91 4.83 -2.20
N VAL A 235 7.94 4.90 -3.53
CA VAL A 235 6.89 5.57 -4.32
C VAL A 235 5.68 4.63 -4.44
N LEU A 236 4.59 4.97 -3.78
CA LEU A 236 3.34 4.21 -3.88
C LEU A 236 2.58 4.55 -5.16
N SER A 237 2.55 5.82 -5.54
CA SER A 237 1.84 6.30 -6.73
C SER A 237 2.43 7.61 -7.23
N ALA A 238 2.38 7.86 -8.53
CA ALA A 238 2.87 9.09 -9.16
C ALA A 238 1.86 9.64 -10.20
N PRO A 239 0.71 10.19 -9.75
CA PRO A 239 -0.24 10.89 -10.60
C PRO A 239 0.37 11.94 -11.51
N SER A 240 -0.21 12.15 -12.69
CA SER A 240 -0.07 13.41 -13.43
C SER A 240 -1.07 14.44 -12.93
N VAL A 241 -0.64 15.69 -12.81
CA VAL A 241 -1.45 16.84 -12.43
C VAL A 241 -1.64 17.73 -13.66
N ASN A 242 -2.89 18.04 -14.00
CA ASN A 242 -3.23 18.87 -15.17
C ASN A 242 -3.82 20.24 -14.79
N GLN A 243 -4.13 20.46 -13.52
CA GLN A 243 -4.66 21.73 -13.01
C GLN A 243 -4.34 21.89 -11.52
N ALA A 244 -4.41 23.11 -11.01
CA ALA A 244 -4.25 23.39 -9.58
C ALA A 244 -5.37 22.72 -8.77
N LEU A 245 -4.99 21.98 -7.73
CA LEU A 245 -5.92 21.23 -6.89
C LEU A 245 -6.20 22.00 -5.60
N THR A 246 -7.24 22.84 -5.66
CA THR A 246 -7.68 23.71 -4.55
C THR A 246 -8.68 23.03 -3.61
N GLY A 247 -9.16 21.84 -3.95
CA GLY A 247 -10.17 21.10 -3.17
C GLY A 247 -9.68 20.62 -1.80
N GLY A 248 -8.37 20.66 -1.54
CA GLY A 248 -7.81 20.27 -0.24
C GLY A 248 -7.90 18.78 0.08
N GLU A 249 -8.20 17.96 -0.93
CA GLU A 249 -8.30 16.52 -0.83
C GLU A 249 -7.45 15.86 -1.93
N ALA A 250 -6.90 14.69 -1.64
CA ALA A 250 -6.18 13.87 -2.60
C ALA A 250 -6.62 12.40 -2.48
N GLN A 251 -6.48 11.64 -3.55
CA GLN A 251 -6.78 10.21 -3.56
C GLN A 251 -5.52 9.43 -3.94
N ILE A 252 -5.14 8.47 -3.11
CA ILE A 252 -4.13 7.47 -3.45
C ILE A 252 -4.86 6.27 -4.02
N SER A 253 -4.85 6.15 -5.34
CA SER A 253 -5.30 4.96 -6.03
C SER A 253 -4.14 3.99 -6.25
N GLY A 254 -4.45 2.69 -6.18
CA GLY A 254 -3.52 1.59 -6.38
C GLY A 254 -4.28 0.27 -6.45
N SER A 255 -3.57 -0.83 -6.74
CA SER A 255 -4.15 -2.17 -6.67
C SER A 255 -4.23 -2.66 -5.23
N PHE A 256 -4.77 -1.84 -4.33
CA PHE A 256 -4.91 -2.13 -2.92
C PHE A 256 -6.11 -3.03 -2.66
N THR A 257 -5.94 -3.97 -1.75
CA THR A 257 -7.03 -4.65 -1.08
C THR A 257 -7.67 -3.73 -0.03
N GLN A 258 -8.86 -4.10 0.45
CA GLN A 258 -9.53 -3.39 1.55
C GLN A 258 -8.58 -3.20 2.74
N ARG A 259 -7.92 -4.28 3.14
CA ARG A 259 -7.03 -4.31 4.30
C ARG A 259 -5.81 -3.42 4.09
N GLU A 260 -5.17 -3.48 2.92
CA GLU A 260 -4.01 -2.62 2.63
C GLU A 260 -4.40 -1.13 2.64
N ALA A 261 -5.57 -0.78 2.10
CA ALA A 261 -6.06 0.60 2.13
C ALA A 261 -6.36 1.07 3.57
N GLU A 262 -6.98 0.22 4.40
CA GLU A 262 -7.24 0.51 5.81
C GLU A 262 -5.94 0.65 6.62
N GLU A 263 -4.95 -0.23 6.39
CA GLU A 263 -3.62 -0.18 7.00
C GLU A 263 -2.89 1.12 6.64
N LEU A 264 -2.89 1.49 5.36
CA LEU A 264 -2.30 2.74 4.90
C LEU A 264 -3.05 3.93 5.50
N ALA A 265 -4.38 3.97 5.49
CA ALA A 265 -5.16 5.05 6.08
C ALA A 265 -4.91 5.20 7.60
N ALA A 266 -4.80 4.10 8.34
CA ALA A 266 -4.49 4.11 9.76
C ALA A 266 -3.08 4.64 10.04
N GLN A 267 -2.10 4.24 9.22
CA GLN A 267 -0.74 4.76 9.26
C GLN A 267 -0.72 6.28 9.04
N LEU A 268 -1.41 6.76 8.01
CA LEU A 268 -1.49 8.19 7.70
C LEU A 268 -2.22 9.01 8.79
N ASN A 269 -3.32 8.50 9.35
CA ASN A 269 -4.09 9.17 10.43
C ASN A 269 -3.34 9.27 11.76
N SER A 270 -2.44 8.34 12.00
CA SER A 270 -1.57 8.41 13.16
C SER A 270 -0.52 9.52 12.95
N GLY A 271 -0.04 9.69 11.72
CA GLY A 271 1.10 10.55 11.40
C GLY A 271 2.41 9.79 11.48
N ALA A 272 3.50 10.49 11.17
CA ALA A 272 4.83 9.90 11.16
C ALA A 272 5.28 9.54 12.58
N LEU A 273 5.86 8.35 12.77
CA LEU A 273 6.52 8.01 14.02
C LEU A 273 7.72 8.95 14.24
N PRO A 274 7.92 9.47 15.46
CA PRO A 274 9.03 10.37 15.77
C PRO A 274 10.39 9.64 15.71
N VAL A 275 10.39 8.31 15.78
CA VAL A 275 11.58 7.46 15.76
C VAL A 275 11.45 6.39 14.68
N ARG A 276 12.53 6.14 13.93
CA ARG A 276 12.65 5.03 12.97
C ARG A 276 12.89 3.73 13.73
N LEU A 277 12.06 2.73 13.49
CA LEU A 277 12.15 1.42 14.13
C LEU A 277 12.57 0.36 13.10
N ASN A 278 13.53 -0.48 13.48
CA ASN A 278 13.86 -1.70 12.75
C ASN A 278 13.30 -2.92 13.48
N GLU A 279 12.66 -3.80 12.72
CA GLU A 279 12.28 -5.14 13.17
C GLU A 279 13.55 -5.92 13.52
N GLN A 280 13.73 -6.29 14.79
CA GLN A 280 14.88 -7.07 15.26
C GLN A 280 14.59 -8.56 15.22
N SER A 281 13.46 -8.95 15.80
CA SER A 281 13.07 -10.36 15.94
C SER A 281 11.58 -10.54 15.83
N VAL A 282 11.19 -11.59 15.13
CA VAL A 282 9.80 -12.10 15.11
C VAL A 282 9.80 -13.48 15.75
N SER A 283 9.28 -13.55 16.96
CA SER A 283 9.15 -14.79 17.71
C SER A 283 7.71 -15.29 17.61
N ARG A 284 7.53 -16.46 17.00
CA ARG A 284 6.28 -17.23 17.04
C ARG A 284 6.39 -18.24 18.17
N MET A 285 5.61 -18.07 19.23
CA MET A 285 5.53 -19.12 20.24
C MET A 285 4.64 -20.24 19.69
N ARG A 286 5.24 -21.40 19.39
CA ARG A 286 4.49 -22.64 19.18
C ARG A 286 4.09 -23.14 20.56
N SER A 287 2.80 -23.08 20.88
CA SER A 287 2.22 -23.78 22.03
C SER A 287 2.12 -25.26 21.74
#